data_AF-A0A9D8AR82-F1
#
_entry.id   AF-A0A9D8AR82-F1
#
_cell.length_a   1.000
_cell.length_b   1.000
_cell.length_c   1.000
_cell.angle_alpha   90.00
_cell.angle_beta   90.00
_cell.angle_gamma   90.00
#
_symmetry.space_group_name_H-M   'P 1'
#
loop_
_entity.id
_entity.type
_entity.pdbx_description
1 polymer ?
#
loop_
_entity_poly.entity_id
_entity_poly.type
_entity_poly.pdbx_seq_one_letter_code
_entity_poly.pdbx_strand_id
1 'polypeptide(L)'
;MDHKNVARSKALVAHAWDHIRADIEASDPDVDRKQVPFLSRLYHAINRTMTTITRKVVSGRIDPFAGLVSTKYGPEISQAEFHYLDRAIRVGFFPIASNPLWWGHILVALMSQAALDLDTIVFRVQGEIRYKDLPETDRVPVRDRHEITKTVLSEFYPLFRYTDLGSEPNNEREGADEMHSYLALNQETSLHMHYLLGIESQERVRKYLRQQYEVAKRHKLVDSPHHQLTIGWIQRGEYGTKITEGELDALSAFAQKAAGYRGRIHSVLVKDPQIDLLVSSTYYRNTHDAAIVPRVVDEQARVHGFYGHPPIDPRTGKPYDYSEEEHFRVKLRPVTESIANQVVRMSERIGRGKTLVISIDGPSGSGKTTIGEEVARFLALRSYEFVQVSFDIFMRSKRWRSAMEKRILGQPLSHDERSLIGDMLEWTQPTGVYHDEEIFWEISAREAFVQQIDQFRRSGEDRQTLVVRNGYDRLTKGMRDFAFEIKRGMVIIIDGKYCNREELASYYDIHYRLYDNLDRTKAKFEMRTRALSPATADNQMRFFDVGLVPSYWVYAERTKGAVDWIIDLRVDDWRLIEPYQFEGLEQDSL
;
A
#
# COMPACT_ATOMS: atom_id res chain seq x y z
N MET A 1 -38.21 -1.42 -21.19
CA MET A 1 -37.89 -2.50 -20.24
C MET A 1 -39.18 -2.90 -19.55
N ASP A 2 -39.52 -4.19 -19.50
CA ASP A 2 -40.72 -4.71 -18.83
C ASP A 2 -40.65 -4.45 -17.31
N HIS A 3 -41.80 -4.21 -16.65
CA HIS A 3 -41.92 -4.00 -15.21
C HIS A 3 -41.29 -5.16 -14.41
N LYS A 4 -41.40 -6.40 -14.92
CA LYS A 4 -40.79 -7.59 -14.31
C LYS A 4 -39.25 -7.50 -14.29
N ASN A 5 -38.65 -7.00 -15.37
CA ASN A 5 -37.20 -6.84 -15.48
C ASN A 5 -36.68 -5.71 -14.56
N VAL A 6 -37.42 -4.61 -14.43
CA VAL A 6 -37.06 -3.52 -13.52
C VAL A 6 -37.05 -4.00 -12.06
N ALA A 7 -38.07 -4.75 -11.63
CA ALA A 7 -38.15 -5.27 -10.27
C ALA A 7 -36.98 -6.24 -9.96
N ARG A 8 -36.68 -7.13 -10.90
CA ARG A 8 -35.57 -8.09 -10.79
C ARG A 8 -34.22 -7.38 -10.70
N SER A 9 -33.96 -6.41 -11.57
CA SER A 9 -32.71 -5.63 -11.55
C SER A 9 -32.57 -4.79 -10.27
N LYS A 10 -33.66 -4.26 -9.72
CA LYS A 10 -33.63 -3.57 -8.42
C LYS A 10 -33.28 -4.53 -7.28
N ALA A 11 -33.86 -5.73 -7.26
CA ALA A 11 -33.54 -6.75 -6.27
C ALA A 11 -32.08 -7.20 -6.34
N LEU A 12 -31.53 -7.35 -7.56
CA LEU A 12 -30.12 -7.65 -7.78
C LEU A 12 -29.19 -6.59 -7.16
N VAL A 13 -29.46 -5.31 -7.42
CA VAL A 13 -28.62 -4.23 -6.87
C VAL A 13 -28.73 -4.17 -5.35
N ALA A 14 -29.91 -4.42 -4.78
CA ALA A 14 -30.10 -4.50 -3.34
C ALA A 14 -29.30 -5.67 -2.73
N HIS A 15 -29.37 -6.87 -3.32
CA HIS A 15 -28.59 -8.05 -2.88
C HIS A 15 -27.09 -7.77 -2.89
N ALA A 16 -26.57 -7.24 -3.99
CA ALA A 16 -25.15 -6.88 -4.09
C ALA A 16 -24.71 -5.86 -3.03
N TRP A 17 -25.58 -4.89 -2.70
CA TRP A 17 -25.29 -3.94 -1.62
C TRP A 17 -25.34 -4.59 -0.25
N ASP A 18 -26.35 -5.40 0.03
CA ASP A 18 -26.50 -6.10 1.30
C ASP A 18 -25.30 -7.03 1.57
N HIS A 19 -24.78 -7.70 0.54
CA HIS A 19 -23.56 -8.50 0.62
C HIS A 19 -22.32 -7.66 1.00
N ILE A 20 -22.05 -6.56 0.28
CA ILE A 20 -20.92 -5.67 0.61
C ILE A 20 -21.07 -5.12 2.03
N ARG A 21 -22.27 -4.64 2.37
CA ARG A 21 -22.55 -4.04 3.66
C ARG A 21 -22.25 -5.03 4.79
N ALA A 22 -22.78 -6.25 4.69
CA ALA A 22 -22.59 -7.28 5.71
C ALA A 22 -21.10 -7.64 5.91
N ASP A 23 -20.34 -7.77 4.83
CA ASP A 23 -18.90 -8.08 4.93
C ASP A 23 -18.10 -6.93 5.56
N ILE A 24 -18.38 -5.67 5.21
CA ILE A 24 -17.67 -4.51 5.80
C ILE A 24 -18.08 -4.30 7.27
N GLU A 25 -19.37 -4.38 7.59
CA GLU A 25 -19.88 -4.20 8.96
C GLU A 25 -19.43 -5.33 9.91
N ALA A 26 -19.14 -6.52 9.39
CA ALA A 26 -18.52 -7.58 10.18
C ALA A 26 -17.10 -7.20 10.67
N SER A 27 -16.37 -6.40 9.89
CA SER A 27 -15.03 -5.89 10.25
C SER A 27 -15.10 -4.60 11.07
N ASP A 28 -16.08 -3.73 10.79
CA ASP A 28 -16.30 -2.46 11.48
C ASP A 28 -17.80 -2.18 11.70
N PRO A 29 -18.37 -2.57 12.85
CA PRO A 29 -19.82 -2.43 13.11
C PRO A 29 -20.34 -0.98 13.16
N ASP A 30 -19.46 0.01 13.34
CA ASP A 30 -19.81 1.44 13.41
C ASP A 30 -19.32 2.19 12.15
N VAL A 31 -19.04 1.49 11.04
CA VAL A 31 -18.49 2.08 9.80
C VAL A 31 -19.38 3.18 9.21
N ASP A 32 -20.70 3.05 9.37
CA ASP A 32 -21.72 3.98 8.89
C ASP A 32 -21.66 5.35 9.59
N ARG A 33 -21.25 5.36 10.87
CA ARG A 33 -21.10 6.58 11.69
C ARG A 33 -19.78 7.28 11.45
N LYS A 34 -18.80 6.61 10.84
CA LYS A 34 -17.47 7.15 10.54
C LYS A 34 -17.47 7.85 9.18
N GLN A 35 -16.63 8.88 9.04
CA GLN A 35 -16.54 9.68 7.80
C GLN A 35 -15.11 9.88 7.30
N VAL A 36 -14.10 9.62 8.13
CA VAL A 36 -12.70 9.99 7.85
C VAL A 36 -11.82 8.79 7.50
N PRO A 37 -11.87 7.65 8.23
CA PRO A 37 -11.11 6.46 7.85
C PRO A 37 -11.41 5.99 6.42
N PHE A 38 -10.41 5.47 5.72
CA PHE A 38 -10.53 4.97 4.35
C PHE A 38 -11.73 4.02 4.18
N LEU A 39 -11.88 3.02 5.06
CA LEU A 39 -12.96 2.05 5.00
C LEU A 39 -14.35 2.70 5.07
N SER A 40 -14.52 3.72 5.92
CA SER A 40 -15.79 4.46 6.00
C SER A 40 -16.05 5.31 4.76
N ARG A 41 -15.02 5.97 4.20
CA ARG A 41 -15.16 6.71 2.94
C ARG A 41 -15.56 5.77 1.80
N LEU A 42 -14.90 4.62 1.72
CA LEU A 42 -15.19 3.54 0.77
C LEU A 42 -16.63 3.05 0.91
N TYR A 43 -17.07 2.70 2.11
CA TYR A 43 -18.45 2.28 2.41
C TYR A 43 -19.49 3.28 1.91
N HIS A 44 -19.31 4.56 2.27
CA HIS A 44 -20.23 5.63 1.86
C HIS A 44 -20.22 5.87 0.35
N ALA A 45 -19.06 5.75 -0.30
CA ALA A 45 -18.97 5.87 -1.75
C ALA A 45 -19.66 4.71 -2.47
N ILE A 46 -19.53 3.47 -1.97
CA ILE A 46 -20.26 2.31 -2.52
C ILE A 46 -21.76 2.55 -2.37
N ASN A 47 -22.24 2.93 -1.18
CA ASN A 47 -23.67 3.16 -0.94
C ASN A 47 -24.29 4.21 -1.90
N ARG A 48 -23.63 5.37 -2.04
CA ARG A 48 -24.04 6.41 -3.01
C ARG A 48 -24.04 5.90 -4.45
N THR A 49 -23.04 5.10 -4.81
CA THR A 49 -22.91 4.53 -6.15
C THR A 49 -24.05 3.54 -6.43
N MET A 50 -24.34 2.64 -5.49
CA MET A 50 -25.43 1.66 -5.59
C MET A 50 -26.80 2.34 -5.68
N THR A 51 -27.01 3.42 -4.94
CA THR A 51 -28.22 4.26 -5.06
C THR A 51 -28.35 4.85 -6.47
N THR A 52 -27.25 5.27 -7.08
CA THR A 52 -27.24 5.79 -8.46
C THR A 52 -27.50 4.70 -9.49
N ILE A 53 -26.88 3.53 -9.36
CA ILE A 53 -27.16 2.36 -10.22
C ILE A 53 -28.63 1.97 -10.11
N THR A 54 -29.19 1.93 -8.90
CA THR A 54 -30.62 1.62 -8.70
C THR A 54 -31.53 2.56 -9.49
N ARG A 55 -31.30 3.88 -9.44
CA ARG A 55 -32.07 4.86 -10.22
C ARG A 55 -31.93 4.65 -11.73
N LYS A 56 -30.73 4.30 -12.19
CA LYS A 56 -30.42 4.07 -13.61
C LYS A 56 -31.05 2.77 -14.12
N VAL A 57 -31.09 1.73 -13.29
CA VAL A 57 -31.84 0.50 -13.55
C VAL A 57 -33.34 0.78 -13.64
N VAL A 58 -33.91 1.52 -12.67
CA VAL A 58 -35.34 1.85 -12.65
C VAL A 58 -35.76 2.68 -13.87
N SER A 59 -34.88 3.58 -14.34
CA SER A 59 -35.12 4.36 -15.55
C SER A 59 -34.82 3.62 -16.87
N GLY A 60 -34.39 2.35 -16.81
CA GLY A 60 -34.02 1.57 -17.99
C GLY A 60 -32.70 1.99 -18.66
N ARG A 61 -31.92 2.86 -18.01
CA ARG A 61 -30.60 3.28 -18.47
C ARG A 61 -29.51 2.25 -18.21
N ILE A 62 -29.71 1.28 -17.32
CA ILE A 62 -28.78 0.16 -17.09
C ILE A 62 -29.61 -1.12 -17.12
N ASP A 63 -29.15 -2.11 -17.87
CA ASP A 63 -29.80 -3.42 -17.96
C ASP A 63 -28.81 -4.59 -17.72
N PRO A 64 -28.65 -5.06 -16.47
CA PRO A 64 -27.74 -6.15 -16.14
C PRO A 64 -28.08 -7.49 -16.80
N PHE A 65 -29.32 -7.65 -17.27
CA PHE A 65 -29.83 -8.87 -17.89
C PHE A 65 -29.76 -8.85 -19.42
N ALA A 66 -28.99 -7.94 -20.00
CA ALA A 66 -28.64 -7.98 -21.41
C ALA A 66 -27.88 -9.28 -21.76
N GLY A 67 -28.31 -9.99 -22.81
CA GLY A 67 -27.71 -11.24 -23.27
C GLY A 67 -26.28 -11.03 -23.79
N LEU A 68 -25.32 -11.74 -23.19
CA LEU A 68 -23.88 -11.60 -23.45
C LEU A 68 -23.19 -12.92 -23.09
N VAL A 69 -22.30 -13.39 -23.96
CA VAL A 69 -21.42 -14.53 -23.68
C VAL A 69 -20.25 -14.03 -22.84
N SER A 70 -20.07 -14.61 -21.67
CA SER A 70 -19.10 -14.20 -20.66
C SER A 70 -17.86 -15.11 -20.65
N THR A 71 -18.02 -16.41 -20.91
CA THR A 71 -16.96 -17.43 -20.83
C THR A 71 -16.71 -18.13 -22.16
N LYS A 72 -15.44 -18.42 -22.46
CA LYS A 72 -15.00 -19.11 -23.68
C LYS A 72 -14.68 -20.60 -23.46
N TYR A 73 -14.11 -20.96 -22.32
CA TYR A 73 -13.56 -22.29 -22.03
C TYR A 73 -14.34 -23.06 -20.96
N GLY A 74 -14.90 -22.34 -19.97
CA GLY A 74 -15.68 -22.89 -18.87
C GLY A 74 -17.19 -22.79 -19.09
N PRO A 75 -17.99 -23.36 -18.18
CA PRO A 75 -19.44 -23.25 -18.25
C PRO A 75 -19.90 -21.83 -17.91
N GLU A 76 -20.88 -21.34 -18.67
CA GLU A 76 -21.65 -20.14 -18.34
C GLU A 76 -22.41 -20.32 -17.01
N ILE A 77 -22.54 -19.23 -16.26
CA ILE A 77 -23.35 -19.23 -15.04
C ILE A 77 -24.83 -19.22 -15.46
N SER A 78 -25.48 -20.38 -15.46
CA SER A 78 -26.83 -20.57 -16.02
C SER A 78 -27.98 -20.06 -15.13
N GLN A 79 -27.72 -19.13 -14.21
CA GLN A 79 -28.68 -18.76 -13.16
C GLN A 79 -29.65 -17.65 -13.56
N ALA A 80 -29.44 -17.00 -14.71
CA ALA A 80 -30.24 -15.85 -15.12
C ALA A 80 -30.89 -16.02 -16.49
N GLU A 81 -32.19 -15.75 -16.58
CA GLU A 81 -32.85 -15.49 -17.86
C GLU A 81 -32.34 -14.16 -18.44
N PHE A 82 -31.77 -14.19 -19.63
CA PHE A 82 -31.26 -13.02 -20.35
C PHE A 82 -32.18 -12.62 -21.50
N HIS A 83 -32.10 -11.35 -21.92
CA HIS A 83 -32.87 -10.84 -23.06
C HIS A 83 -32.02 -9.97 -23.98
N TYR A 84 -32.49 -9.81 -25.22
CA TYR A 84 -31.84 -8.97 -26.23
C TYR A 84 -32.25 -7.50 -26.06
N LEU A 85 -31.35 -6.59 -26.45
CA LEU A 85 -31.60 -5.15 -26.47
C LEU A 85 -31.58 -4.65 -27.92
N ASP A 86 -32.47 -3.70 -28.23
CA ASP A 86 -32.54 -3.03 -29.54
C ASP A 86 -31.45 -1.95 -29.74
N ARG A 87 -30.50 -1.88 -28.81
CA ARG A 87 -29.36 -0.96 -28.81
C ARG A 87 -28.09 -1.73 -28.50
N ALA A 88 -26.94 -1.13 -28.82
CA ALA A 88 -25.66 -1.66 -28.39
C ALA A 88 -25.63 -1.86 -26.86
N ILE A 89 -25.13 -3.01 -26.42
CA ILE A 89 -24.95 -3.31 -25.01
C ILE A 89 -23.69 -2.57 -24.54
N ARG A 90 -23.80 -1.77 -23.49
CA ARG A 90 -22.67 -1.02 -22.93
C ARG A 90 -21.97 -1.87 -21.90
N VAL A 91 -20.77 -2.30 -22.21
CA VAL A 91 -20.00 -3.24 -21.39
C VAL A 91 -18.75 -2.56 -20.87
N GLY A 92 -18.54 -2.57 -19.56
CA GLY A 92 -17.22 -2.25 -19.01
C GLY A 92 -16.31 -3.46 -19.12
N PHE A 93 -15.16 -3.35 -19.77
CA PHE A 93 -14.12 -4.37 -19.69
C PHE A 93 -13.09 -3.94 -18.65
N PHE A 94 -12.99 -4.69 -17.56
CA PHE A 94 -12.13 -4.35 -16.44
C PHE A 94 -11.04 -5.41 -16.24
N PRO A 95 -9.86 -5.21 -16.88
CA PRO A 95 -8.74 -6.11 -16.70
C PRO A 95 -8.03 -5.81 -15.37
N ILE A 96 -7.88 -6.83 -14.53
CA ILE A 96 -7.24 -6.75 -13.23
C ILE A 96 -6.21 -7.87 -13.04
N ALA A 97 -5.20 -7.63 -12.21
CA ALA A 97 -4.29 -8.69 -11.80
C ALA A 97 -4.95 -9.65 -10.80
N SER A 98 -5.93 -9.18 -10.02
CA SER A 98 -6.58 -9.92 -8.94
C SER A 98 -5.57 -10.54 -7.95
N ASN A 99 -4.58 -9.74 -7.54
CA ASN A 99 -3.51 -10.18 -6.66
C ASN A 99 -3.33 -9.24 -5.45
N PRO A 100 -4.26 -9.26 -4.48
CA PRO A 100 -5.58 -9.88 -4.54
C PRO A 100 -6.66 -8.96 -5.15
N LEU A 101 -7.86 -9.50 -5.38
CA LEU A 101 -9.09 -8.71 -5.50
C LEU A 101 -9.37 -8.03 -4.16
N TRP A 102 -9.77 -6.76 -4.18
CA TRP A 102 -10.03 -5.99 -2.95
C TRP A 102 -11.18 -5.01 -3.21
N TRP A 103 -11.75 -4.42 -2.15
CA TRP A 103 -12.96 -3.60 -2.28
C TRP A 103 -12.80 -2.37 -3.18
N GLY A 104 -11.59 -1.83 -3.31
CA GLY A 104 -11.34 -0.74 -4.25
C GLY A 104 -11.57 -1.13 -5.71
N HIS A 105 -11.30 -2.37 -6.13
CA HIS A 105 -11.64 -2.84 -7.48
C HIS A 105 -13.17 -2.88 -7.68
N ILE A 106 -13.90 -3.36 -6.69
CA ILE A 106 -15.37 -3.40 -6.72
C ILE A 106 -15.95 -1.98 -6.79
N LEU A 107 -15.46 -1.06 -5.95
CA LEU A 107 -15.90 0.34 -5.95
C LEU A 107 -15.68 1.00 -7.32
N VAL A 108 -14.48 0.89 -7.92
CA VAL A 108 -14.23 1.56 -9.20
C VAL A 108 -15.03 0.97 -10.35
N ALA A 109 -15.32 -0.33 -10.31
CA ALA A 109 -16.24 -0.95 -11.24
C ALA A 109 -17.65 -0.36 -11.07
N LEU A 110 -18.20 -0.35 -9.85
CA LEU A 110 -19.51 0.25 -9.57
C LEU A 110 -19.57 1.72 -10.00
N MET A 111 -18.54 2.51 -9.70
CA MET A 111 -18.45 3.92 -10.09
C MET A 111 -18.46 4.07 -11.60
N SER A 112 -17.72 3.22 -12.33
CA SER A 112 -17.68 3.23 -13.79
C SER A 112 -19.03 2.85 -14.39
N GLN A 113 -19.69 1.84 -13.82
CA GLN A 113 -21.04 1.43 -14.21
C GLN A 113 -22.03 2.57 -14.03
N ALA A 114 -21.99 3.22 -12.85
CA ALA A 114 -22.83 4.36 -12.54
C ALA A 114 -22.50 5.56 -13.44
N ALA A 115 -21.24 5.87 -13.73
CA ALA A 115 -20.87 7.06 -14.51
C ALA A 115 -21.17 6.91 -16.00
N LEU A 116 -20.93 5.71 -16.55
CA LEU A 116 -20.96 5.45 -17.99
C LEU A 116 -22.25 4.73 -18.45
N ASP A 117 -23.22 4.55 -17.55
CA ASP A 117 -24.47 3.83 -17.80
C ASP A 117 -24.23 2.40 -18.35
N LEU A 118 -23.24 1.69 -17.79
CA LEU A 118 -22.88 0.35 -18.27
C LEU A 118 -23.97 -0.66 -17.88
N ASP A 119 -24.39 -1.47 -18.83
CA ASP A 119 -25.35 -2.55 -18.61
C ASP A 119 -24.73 -3.61 -17.68
N THR A 120 -23.46 -3.94 -17.90
CA THR A 120 -22.69 -4.87 -17.08
C THR A 120 -21.20 -4.51 -17.11
N ILE A 121 -20.43 -5.00 -16.13
CA ILE A 121 -18.96 -4.99 -16.17
C ILE A 121 -18.44 -6.42 -16.23
N VAL A 122 -17.52 -6.67 -17.15
CA VAL A 122 -16.80 -7.93 -17.32
C VAL A 122 -15.42 -7.78 -16.70
N PHE A 123 -15.18 -8.53 -15.63
CA PHE A 123 -13.88 -8.66 -14.99
C PHE A 123 -13.07 -9.71 -15.72
N ARG A 124 -11.84 -9.32 -16.10
CA ARG A 124 -10.86 -10.21 -16.74
C ARG A 124 -9.63 -10.28 -15.84
N VAL A 125 -9.31 -11.46 -15.35
CA VAL A 125 -8.13 -11.68 -14.49
C VAL A 125 -6.89 -11.92 -15.35
N GLN A 126 -5.75 -11.34 -14.98
CA GLN A 126 -4.48 -11.57 -15.67
C GLN A 126 -4.06 -13.03 -15.57
N GLY A 127 -3.59 -13.60 -16.68
CA GLY A 127 -2.87 -14.86 -16.69
C GLY A 127 -1.50 -14.70 -16.00
N GLU A 128 -0.42 -15.00 -16.69
CA GLU A 128 0.92 -14.83 -16.16
C GLU A 128 1.22 -13.34 -15.84
N ILE A 129 1.76 -13.09 -14.64
CA ILE A 129 2.20 -11.76 -14.20
C ILE A 129 3.73 -11.70 -14.32
N ARG A 130 4.23 -11.46 -15.54
CA ARG A 130 5.68 -11.34 -15.82
C ARG A 130 6.18 -9.90 -15.94
N TYR A 131 5.26 -8.95 -16.08
CA TYR A 131 5.57 -7.52 -16.23
C TYR A 131 5.83 -6.80 -14.89
N LYS A 132 5.79 -7.54 -13.77
CA LYS A 132 6.12 -7.05 -12.43
C LYS A 132 7.04 -8.06 -11.76
N ASP A 133 8.10 -7.57 -11.16
CA ASP A 133 8.87 -8.38 -10.23
C ASP A 133 8.08 -8.49 -8.92
N LEU A 134 7.58 -9.69 -8.63
CA LEU A 134 6.81 -9.99 -7.43
C LEU A 134 7.59 -11.01 -6.59
N PRO A 135 7.70 -10.79 -5.26
CA PRO A 135 8.19 -11.81 -4.34
C PRO A 135 7.43 -13.13 -4.53
N GLU A 136 8.10 -14.26 -4.32
CA GLU A 136 7.47 -15.59 -4.50
C GLU A 136 6.24 -15.77 -3.60
N THR A 137 6.31 -15.27 -2.37
CA THR A 137 5.21 -15.21 -1.40
C THR A 137 4.00 -14.39 -1.87
N ASP A 138 4.19 -13.49 -2.83
CA ASP A 138 3.15 -12.66 -3.45
C ASP A 138 2.61 -13.24 -4.78
N ARG A 139 3.21 -14.31 -5.31
CA ARG A 139 2.80 -14.92 -6.58
C ARG A 139 1.69 -15.95 -6.35
N VAL A 140 0.45 -15.47 -6.20
CA VAL A 140 -0.71 -16.36 -6.17
C VAL A 140 -0.91 -17.01 -7.55
N PRO A 141 -1.06 -18.34 -7.62
CA PRO A 141 -1.21 -19.04 -8.90
C PRO A 141 -2.38 -18.51 -9.72
N VAL A 142 -2.26 -18.58 -11.05
CA VAL A 142 -3.30 -18.12 -12.00
C VAL A 142 -4.66 -18.74 -11.67
N ARG A 143 -4.69 -20.07 -11.45
CA ARG A 143 -5.92 -20.79 -11.12
C ARG A 143 -6.61 -20.19 -9.90
N ASP A 144 -5.89 -20.04 -8.79
CA ASP A 144 -6.46 -19.58 -7.52
C ASP A 144 -6.96 -18.12 -7.63
N ARG A 145 -6.25 -17.25 -8.36
CA ARG A 145 -6.70 -15.87 -8.64
C ARG A 145 -7.97 -15.81 -9.48
N HIS A 146 -8.11 -16.69 -10.47
CA HIS A 146 -9.33 -16.78 -11.28
C HIS A 146 -10.51 -17.35 -10.46
N GLU A 147 -10.29 -18.43 -9.70
CA GLU A 147 -11.30 -19.07 -8.87
C GLU A 147 -11.86 -18.13 -7.78
N ILE A 148 -10.99 -17.39 -7.09
CA ILE A 148 -11.44 -16.46 -6.04
C ILE A 148 -12.20 -15.28 -6.61
N THR A 149 -11.75 -14.75 -7.76
CA THR A 149 -12.45 -13.66 -8.45
C THR A 149 -13.83 -14.13 -8.89
N LYS A 150 -13.93 -15.33 -9.47
CA LYS A 150 -15.21 -15.91 -9.87
C LYS A 150 -16.15 -16.08 -8.67
N THR A 151 -15.61 -16.53 -7.53
CA THR A 151 -16.37 -16.71 -6.30
C THR A 151 -16.92 -15.37 -5.79
N VAL A 152 -16.08 -14.34 -5.67
CA VAL A 152 -16.52 -13.00 -5.25
C VAL A 152 -17.57 -12.44 -6.20
N LEU A 153 -17.36 -12.54 -7.52
CA LEU A 153 -18.25 -11.97 -8.51
C LEU A 153 -19.61 -12.68 -8.62
N SER A 154 -19.75 -13.89 -8.08
CA SER A 154 -21.02 -14.61 -8.08
C SER A 154 -22.12 -13.86 -7.31
N GLU A 155 -21.75 -13.16 -6.24
CA GLU A 155 -22.65 -12.31 -5.43
C GLU A 155 -23.10 -11.04 -6.15
N PHE A 156 -22.41 -10.69 -7.24
CA PHE A 156 -22.70 -9.54 -8.08
C PHE A 156 -23.33 -9.93 -9.41
N TYR A 157 -23.53 -11.21 -9.70
CA TYR A 157 -24.00 -11.63 -11.01
C TYR A 157 -25.49 -11.34 -11.24
N PRO A 158 -25.92 -10.79 -12.39
CA PRO A 158 -25.13 -10.41 -13.57
C PRO A 158 -24.72 -8.93 -13.65
N LEU A 159 -24.79 -8.17 -12.55
CA LEU A 159 -24.30 -6.78 -12.49
C LEU A 159 -22.82 -6.73 -12.88
N PHE A 160 -22.04 -7.65 -12.30
CA PHE A 160 -20.70 -7.99 -12.74
C PHE A 160 -20.65 -9.41 -13.30
N ARG A 161 -19.78 -9.60 -14.28
CA ARG A 161 -19.55 -10.87 -14.95
C ARG A 161 -18.07 -11.19 -14.94
N TYR A 162 -17.76 -12.47 -14.86
CA TYR A 162 -16.41 -12.98 -14.98
C TYR A 162 -16.20 -13.52 -16.40
N THR A 163 -15.03 -13.28 -16.97
CA THR A 163 -14.56 -14.00 -18.16
C THR A 163 -13.33 -14.84 -17.83
N ASP A 164 -13.26 -16.03 -18.42
CA ASP A 164 -12.14 -16.97 -18.29
C ASP A 164 -11.00 -16.72 -19.29
N LEU A 165 -11.11 -15.70 -20.13
CA LEU A 165 -9.98 -15.21 -20.92
C LEU A 165 -8.84 -14.79 -19.98
N GLY A 166 -7.64 -15.31 -20.22
CA GLY A 166 -6.47 -15.16 -19.35
C GLY A 166 -6.23 -16.36 -18.43
N SER A 167 -7.19 -17.27 -18.27
CA SER A 167 -7.02 -18.47 -17.43
C SER A 167 -6.23 -19.59 -18.11
N GLU A 168 -5.97 -19.46 -19.42
CA GLU A 168 -5.24 -20.49 -20.16
C GLU A 168 -3.79 -20.62 -19.66
N PRO A 169 -3.22 -21.84 -19.66
CA PRO A 169 -1.83 -22.03 -19.27
C PRO A 169 -0.88 -21.14 -20.07
N ASN A 170 0.03 -20.45 -19.38
CA ASN A 170 1.03 -19.55 -19.97
C ASN A 170 0.43 -18.36 -20.75
N ASN A 171 -0.80 -17.93 -20.46
CA ASN A 171 -1.36 -16.73 -21.10
C ASN A 171 -0.65 -15.47 -20.60
N GLU A 172 0.17 -14.87 -21.47
CA GLU A 172 0.88 -13.61 -21.23
C GLU A 172 0.19 -12.40 -21.87
N ARG A 173 -0.95 -12.59 -22.55
CA ARG A 173 -1.65 -11.50 -23.24
C ARG A 173 -2.12 -10.47 -22.21
N GLU A 174 -1.95 -9.20 -22.55
CA GLU A 174 -2.43 -8.09 -21.72
C GLU A 174 -3.92 -7.81 -21.97
N GLY A 175 -4.53 -7.01 -21.08
CA GLY A 175 -5.96 -6.74 -21.11
C GLY A 175 -6.47 -6.19 -22.45
N ALA A 176 -5.68 -5.38 -23.15
CA ALA A 176 -6.07 -4.79 -24.43
C ALA A 176 -6.32 -5.85 -25.51
N ASP A 177 -5.38 -6.79 -25.70
CA ASP A 177 -5.53 -7.88 -26.66
C ASP A 177 -6.66 -8.86 -26.28
N GLU A 178 -6.85 -9.14 -24.98
CA GLU A 178 -7.96 -10.00 -24.55
C GLU A 178 -9.34 -9.34 -24.68
N MET A 179 -9.43 -8.01 -24.57
CA MET A 179 -10.68 -7.31 -24.86
C MET A 179 -11.13 -7.54 -26.30
N HIS A 180 -10.20 -7.55 -27.28
CA HIS A 180 -10.55 -7.91 -28.66
C HIS A 180 -10.91 -9.39 -28.81
N SER A 181 -10.31 -10.29 -28.03
CA SER A 181 -10.73 -11.70 -27.98
C SER A 181 -12.15 -11.84 -27.42
N TYR A 182 -12.52 -11.01 -26.44
CA TYR A 182 -13.87 -10.94 -25.90
C TYR A 182 -14.89 -10.35 -26.87
N LEU A 183 -14.50 -9.33 -27.65
CA LEU A 183 -15.34 -8.81 -28.74
C LEU A 183 -15.62 -9.89 -29.78
N ALA A 184 -14.61 -10.68 -30.17
CA ALA A 184 -14.78 -11.79 -31.10
C ALA A 184 -15.71 -12.89 -30.55
N LEU A 185 -15.71 -13.14 -29.23
CA LEU A 185 -16.64 -14.06 -28.58
C LEU A 185 -18.11 -13.62 -28.72
N ASN A 186 -18.35 -12.32 -28.91
CA ASN A 186 -19.67 -11.70 -28.99
C ASN A 186 -19.93 -11.02 -30.34
N GLN A 187 -19.35 -11.56 -31.43
CA GLN A 187 -19.39 -10.95 -32.76
C GLN A 187 -20.81 -10.66 -33.31
N GLU A 188 -21.80 -11.48 -32.92
CA GLU A 188 -23.20 -11.35 -33.36
C GLU A 188 -23.98 -10.30 -32.55
N THR A 189 -23.39 -9.75 -31.49
CA THR A 189 -24.03 -8.79 -30.59
C THR A 189 -23.39 -7.42 -30.75
N SER A 190 -24.20 -6.38 -30.93
CA SER A 190 -23.64 -5.02 -30.98
C SER A 190 -23.19 -4.58 -29.59
N LEU A 191 -21.91 -4.23 -29.45
CA LEU A 191 -21.28 -3.88 -28.18
C LEU A 191 -20.69 -2.49 -28.22
N HIS A 192 -20.95 -1.70 -27.19
CA HIS A 192 -20.18 -0.51 -26.89
C HIS A 192 -19.28 -0.80 -25.68
N MET A 193 -18.03 -1.14 -25.99
CA MET A 193 -17.04 -1.51 -25.01
C MET A 193 -16.41 -0.29 -24.35
N HIS A 194 -16.35 -0.30 -23.03
CA HIS A 194 -15.67 0.69 -22.21
C HIS A 194 -14.47 0.02 -21.53
N TYR A 195 -13.26 0.25 -22.04
CA TYR A 195 -12.05 -0.30 -21.44
C TYR A 195 -11.65 0.55 -20.22
N LEU A 196 -11.70 -0.05 -19.03
CA LEU A 196 -11.54 0.68 -17.77
C LEU A 196 -10.08 0.69 -17.29
N LEU A 197 -9.53 1.88 -17.04
CA LEU A 197 -8.12 2.09 -16.67
C LEU A 197 -7.96 3.13 -15.57
N GLY A 198 -7.08 2.86 -14.60
CA GLY A 198 -6.69 3.84 -13.58
C GLY A 198 -5.65 4.85 -14.09
N ILE A 199 -5.83 6.13 -13.75
CA ILE A 199 -4.89 7.21 -14.03
C ILE A 199 -3.95 7.36 -12.84
N GLU A 200 -2.70 6.90 -12.91
CA GLU A 200 -1.72 7.13 -11.83
C GLU A 200 -0.71 8.23 -12.18
N SER A 201 -0.29 8.31 -13.43
CA SER A 201 0.67 9.30 -13.92
C SER A 201 0.43 9.60 -15.40
N GLN A 202 0.95 10.74 -15.87
CA GLN A 202 0.85 11.12 -17.29
C GLN A 202 1.54 10.10 -18.20
N GLU A 203 2.69 9.57 -17.77
CA GLU A 203 3.43 8.56 -18.52
C GLU A 203 2.62 7.27 -18.70
N ARG A 204 1.94 6.83 -17.64
CA ARG A 204 1.08 5.64 -17.70
C ARG A 204 -0.13 5.85 -18.62
N VAL A 205 -0.73 7.04 -18.60
CA VAL A 205 -1.81 7.41 -19.55
C VAL A 205 -1.31 7.34 -20.99
N ARG A 206 -0.14 7.94 -21.29
CA ARG A 206 0.47 7.91 -22.63
C ARG A 206 0.74 6.48 -23.10
N LYS A 207 1.32 5.64 -22.23
CA LYS A 207 1.59 4.22 -22.50
C LYS A 207 0.31 3.48 -22.92
N TYR A 208 -0.76 3.59 -22.12
CA TYR A 208 -1.99 2.87 -22.39
C TYR A 208 -2.74 3.40 -23.61
N LEU A 209 -2.78 4.71 -23.84
CA LEU A 209 -3.36 5.27 -25.07
C LEU A 209 -2.67 4.70 -26.31
N ARG A 210 -1.33 4.71 -26.32
CA ARG A 210 -0.55 4.12 -27.41
C ARG A 210 -0.91 2.65 -27.61
N GLN A 211 -0.91 1.85 -26.54
CA GLN A 211 -1.25 0.44 -26.60
C GLN A 211 -2.66 0.21 -27.18
N GLN A 212 -3.66 0.96 -26.73
CA GLN A 212 -5.04 0.82 -27.23
C GLN A 212 -5.16 1.11 -28.72
N TYR A 213 -4.51 2.17 -29.22
CA TYR A 213 -4.52 2.47 -30.65
C TYR A 213 -3.76 1.43 -31.49
N GLU A 214 -2.61 0.95 -31.01
CA GLU A 214 -1.83 -0.10 -31.70
C GLU A 214 -2.62 -1.41 -31.80
N VAL A 215 -3.26 -1.84 -30.71
CA VAL A 215 -4.08 -3.06 -30.65
C VAL A 215 -5.36 -2.90 -31.49
N ALA A 216 -6.06 -1.77 -31.38
CA ALA A 216 -7.27 -1.50 -32.18
C ALA A 216 -6.97 -1.53 -33.70
N LYS A 217 -5.80 -1.02 -34.12
CA LYS A 217 -5.32 -1.10 -35.50
C LYS A 217 -5.06 -2.55 -35.92
N ARG A 218 -4.35 -3.33 -35.08
CA ARG A 218 -4.04 -4.74 -35.34
C ARG A 218 -5.30 -5.58 -35.55
N HIS A 219 -6.33 -5.33 -34.74
CA HIS A 219 -7.61 -6.03 -34.79
C HIS A 219 -8.65 -5.40 -35.74
N LYS A 220 -8.27 -4.37 -36.52
CA LYS A 220 -9.15 -3.70 -37.49
C LYS A 220 -10.47 -3.21 -36.88
N LEU A 221 -10.44 -2.70 -35.65
CA LEU A 221 -11.65 -2.28 -34.93
C LEU A 221 -12.44 -1.21 -35.68
N VAL A 222 -11.76 -0.31 -36.40
CA VAL A 222 -12.39 0.76 -37.20
C VAL A 222 -13.32 0.22 -38.30
N ASP A 223 -13.11 -1.02 -38.73
CA ASP A 223 -13.90 -1.67 -39.78
C ASP A 223 -15.07 -2.47 -39.18
N SER A 224 -15.23 -2.53 -37.86
CA SER A 224 -16.31 -3.27 -37.21
C SER A 224 -17.64 -2.51 -37.31
N PRO A 225 -18.70 -3.10 -37.89
CA PRO A 225 -20.04 -2.50 -37.88
C PRO A 225 -20.79 -2.72 -36.56
N HIS A 226 -20.31 -3.64 -35.71
CA HIS A 226 -21.03 -4.08 -34.50
C HIS A 226 -20.43 -3.53 -33.21
N HIS A 227 -19.15 -3.16 -33.19
CA HIS A 227 -18.44 -2.83 -31.96
C HIS A 227 -17.90 -1.40 -31.94
N GLN A 228 -18.03 -0.76 -30.78
CA GLN A 228 -17.44 0.55 -30.48
C GLN A 228 -16.54 0.45 -29.25
N LEU A 229 -15.52 1.31 -29.17
CA LEU A 229 -14.59 1.37 -28.04
C LEU A 229 -14.50 2.78 -27.46
N THR A 230 -14.61 2.87 -26.14
CA THR A 230 -14.33 4.05 -25.33
C THR A 230 -13.38 3.64 -24.20
N ILE A 231 -12.47 4.52 -23.80
CA ILE A 231 -11.61 4.32 -22.64
C ILE A 231 -12.22 5.06 -21.45
N GLY A 232 -12.57 4.32 -20.40
CA GLY A 232 -13.01 4.88 -19.12
C GLY A 232 -11.81 5.08 -18.20
N TRP A 233 -11.40 6.34 -18.01
CA TRP A 233 -10.28 6.72 -17.17
C TRP A 233 -10.73 6.99 -15.74
N ILE A 234 -10.36 6.10 -14.83
CA ILE A 234 -10.70 6.19 -13.40
C ILE A 234 -9.64 7.01 -12.70
N GLN A 235 -10.06 8.05 -11.95
CA GLN A 235 -9.12 8.84 -11.14
C GLN A 235 -8.34 7.96 -10.15
N ARG A 236 -7.04 8.20 -10.02
CA ARG A 236 -6.22 7.60 -8.97
C ARG A 236 -5.06 8.53 -8.60
N GLY A 237 -4.74 8.62 -7.32
CA GLY A 237 -3.66 9.48 -6.86
C GLY A 237 -3.81 10.96 -7.25
N GLU A 238 -2.72 11.70 -7.12
CA GLU A 238 -2.74 13.16 -7.29
C GLU A 238 -2.98 13.58 -8.75
N TYR A 239 -2.30 12.93 -9.71
CA TYR A 239 -2.45 13.26 -11.13
C TYR A 239 -3.85 12.93 -11.65
N GLY A 240 -4.40 11.76 -11.31
CA GLY A 240 -5.75 11.38 -11.73
C GLY A 240 -6.85 12.29 -11.15
N THR A 241 -6.61 12.88 -9.98
CA THR A 241 -7.54 13.88 -9.40
C THR A 241 -7.52 15.19 -10.20
N LYS A 242 -6.35 15.62 -10.68
CA LYS A 242 -6.14 16.91 -11.36
C LYS A 242 -6.38 16.90 -12.86
N ILE A 243 -6.15 15.77 -13.53
CA ILE A 243 -6.28 15.67 -15.00
C ILE A 243 -7.68 16.06 -15.47
N THR A 244 -7.75 16.67 -16.67
CA THR A 244 -9.01 17.11 -17.29
C THR A 244 -9.33 16.28 -18.54
N GLU A 245 -10.59 16.30 -18.99
CA GLU A 245 -10.98 15.65 -20.25
C GLU A 245 -10.25 16.26 -21.46
N GLY A 246 -10.02 17.58 -21.47
CA GLY A 246 -9.28 18.24 -22.53
C GLY A 246 -7.82 17.77 -22.63
N GLU A 247 -7.17 17.50 -21.49
CA GLU A 247 -5.83 16.91 -21.47
C GLU A 247 -5.83 15.47 -22.00
N LEU A 248 -6.82 14.65 -21.60
CA LEU A 248 -6.98 13.28 -22.11
C LEU A 248 -7.20 13.26 -23.62
N ASP A 249 -8.02 14.18 -24.15
CA ASP A 249 -8.27 14.31 -25.58
C ASP A 249 -6.99 14.68 -26.34
N ALA A 250 -6.20 15.61 -25.82
CA ALA A 250 -4.92 16.00 -26.42
C ALA A 250 -3.93 14.81 -26.45
N LEU A 251 -3.82 14.07 -25.35
CA LEU A 251 -2.98 12.87 -25.26
C LEU A 251 -3.47 11.77 -26.22
N SER A 252 -4.78 11.58 -26.32
CA SER A 252 -5.40 10.59 -27.21
C SER A 252 -5.14 10.91 -28.68
N ALA A 253 -5.29 12.18 -29.09
CA ALA A 253 -5.00 12.63 -30.44
C ALA A 253 -3.52 12.42 -30.82
N PHE A 254 -2.61 12.67 -29.89
CA PHE A 254 -1.18 12.39 -30.09
C PHE A 254 -0.93 10.90 -30.33
N ALA A 255 -1.49 10.03 -29.48
CA ALA A 255 -1.34 8.58 -29.61
C ALA A 255 -1.98 8.02 -30.90
N GLN A 256 -3.16 8.53 -31.28
CA GLN A 256 -3.85 8.19 -32.52
C GLN A 256 -2.95 8.45 -33.74
N LYS A 257 -2.38 9.65 -33.82
CA LYS A 257 -1.50 10.06 -34.91
C LYS A 257 -0.23 9.20 -34.94
N ALA A 258 0.38 8.94 -33.79
CA ALA A 258 1.57 8.11 -33.69
C ALA A 258 1.32 6.66 -34.15
N ALA A 259 0.17 6.09 -33.83
CA ALA A 259 -0.21 4.74 -34.27
C ALA A 259 -0.67 4.68 -35.75
N GLY A 260 -1.00 5.81 -36.36
CA GLY A 260 -1.59 5.88 -37.70
C GLY A 260 -2.95 5.18 -37.78
N TYR A 261 -3.77 5.32 -36.73
CA TYR A 261 -5.12 4.75 -36.67
C TYR A 261 -6.15 5.74 -37.25
N ARG A 262 -7.03 5.26 -38.14
CA ARG A 262 -7.95 6.12 -38.89
C ARG A 262 -9.18 6.56 -38.08
N GLY A 263 -9.63 5.76 -37.13
CA GLY A 263 -10.75 6.09 -36.24
C GLY A 263 -10.32 6.91 -35.03
N ARG A 264 -11.28 7.35 -34.21
CA ARG A 264 -11.03 7.97 -32.89
C ARG A 264 -11.49 7.02 -31.80
N ILE A 265 -10.65 6.81 -30.78
CA ILE A 265 -11.06 6.13 -29.54
C ILE A 265 -11.41 7.22 -28.53
N HIS A 266 -12.68 7.28 -28.13
CA HIS A 266 -13.15 8.25 -27.15
C HIS A 266 -12.60 7.96 -25.77
N SER A 267 -12.38 9.00 -24.97
CA SER A 267 -11.95 8.91 -23.57
C SER A 267 -12.97 9.62 -22.70
N VAL A 268 -13.34 9.02 -21.57
CA VAL A 268 -14.25 9.61 -20.58
C VAL A 268 -13.63 9.46 -19.20
N LEU A 269 -13.77 10.50 -18.38
CA LEU A 269 -13.17 10.56 -17.05
C LEU A 269 -14.20 10.15 -15.98
N VAL A 270 -13.84 9.21 -15.11
CA VAL A 270 -14.67 8.71 -14.01
C VAL A 270 -14.08 9.23 -12.70
N LYS A 271 -14.82 10.12 -12.01
CA LYS A 271 -14.39 10.79 -10.77
C LYS A 271 -15.43 10.69 -9.66
N ASP A 272 -14.96 10.59 -8.42
CA ASP A 272 -15.71 10.92 -7.19
C ASP A 272 -14.83 11.80 -6.29
N PRO A 273 -15.18 13.08 -6.04
CA PRO A 273 -14.33 14.00 -5.30
C PRO A 273 -14.05 13.57 -3.84
N GLN A 274 -14.77 12.59 -3.29
CA GLN A 274 -14.61 12.10 -1.92
C GLN A 274 -13.72 10.86 -1.82
N ILE A 275 -13.25 10.32 -2.96
CA ILE A 275 -12.46 9.09 -3.02
C ILE A 275 -11.15 9.32 -3.77
N ASP A 276 -10.03 9.04 -3.11
CA ASP A 276 -8.68 9.23 -3.65
C ASP A 276 -8.00 7.91 -4.08
N LEU A 277 -8.58 6.76 -3.73
CA LEU A 277 -8.08 5.39 -3.98
C LEU A 277 -6.59 5.23 -3.65
N LEU A 278 -6.15 5.82 -2.52
CA LEU A 278 -4.75 5.77 -2.10
C LEU A 278 -4.35 4.41 -1.54
N VAL A 279 -5.29 3.69 -0.92
CA VAL A 279 -5.10 2.29 -0.53
C VAL A 279 -5.11 1.44 -1.80
N SER A 280 -4.30 0.38 -1.85
CA SER A 280 -4.22 -0.52 -3.01
C SER A 280 -4.18 -1.98 -2.56
N SER A 281 -4.27 -2.93 -3.49
CA SER A 281 -4.11 -4.34 -3.16
C SER A 281 -2.75 -4.66 -2.53
N THR A 282 -1.70 -3.84 -2.77
CA THR A 282 -0.41 -3.93 -2.08
C THR A 282 -0.52 -3.66 -0.59
N TYR A 283 -1.46 -2.83 -0.15
CA TYR A 283 -1.70 -2.59 1.28
C TYR A 283 -2.07 -3.91 1.96
N TYR A 284 -3.06 -4.65 1.44
CA TYR A 284 -3.46 -5.94 2.01
C TYR A 284 -2.29 -6.93 2.07
N ARG A 285 -1.51 -7.06 0.99
CA ARG A 285 -0.37 -7.99 0.95
C ARG A 285 0.67 -7.71 2.04
N ASN A 286 0.79 -6.45 2.44
CA ASN A 286 1.79 -6.01 3.41
C ASN A 286 1.24 -5.90 4.84
N THR A 287 -0.06 -5.68 5.02
CA THR A 287 -0.67 -5.39 6.33
C THR A 287 -1.69 -6.42 6.76
N HIS A 288 -2.09 -7.33 5.88
CA HIS A 288 -2.97 -8.45 6.23
C HIS A 288 -4.35 -8.00 6.77
N ASP A 289 -4.72 -6.75 6.43
CA ASP A 289 -5.93 -6.08 6.91
C ASP A 289 -7.17 -6.61 6.15
N ALA A 290 -7.80 -7.61 6.75
CA ALA A 290 -8.98 -8.28 6.21
C ALA A 290 -10.13 -7.32 5.86
N ALA A 291 -10.20 -6.14 6.49
CA ALA A 291 -11.30 -5.20 6.28
C ALA A 291 -11.28 -4.56 4.88
N ILE A 292 -10.15 -4.59 4.17
CA ILE A 292 -10.02 -3.95 2.86
C ILE A 292 -10.25 -4.90 1.67
N VAL A 293 -10.48 -6.19 1.92
CA VAL A 293 -10.77 -7.22 0.91
C VAL A 293 -12.12 -7.90 1.21
N PRO A 294 -12.78 -8.51 0.21
CA PRO A 294 -13.90 -9.42 0.47
C PRO A 294 -13.48 -10.54 1.42
N ARG A 295 -14.34 -10.95 2.35
CA ARG A 295 -13.98 -11.92 3.40
C ARG A 295 -13.44 -13.23 2.83
N VAL A 296 -14.06 -13.74 1.76
CA VAL A 296 -13.61 -14.97 1.09
C VAL A 296 -12.18 -14.89 0.56
N VAL A 297 -11.72 -13.68 0.17
CA VAL A 297 -10.33 -13.47 -0.27
C VAL A 297 -9.37 -13.64 0.89
N ASP A 298 -9.69 -13.06 2.07
CA ASP A 298 -8.86 -13.21 3.27
C ASP A 298 -8.85 -14.65 3.79
N GLU A 299 -10.01 -15.31 3.82
CA GLU A 299 -10.12 -16.72 4.19
C GLU A 299 -9.25 -17.61 3.29
N GLN A 300 -9.31 -17.42 1.97
CA GLN A 300 -8.51 -18.21 1.04
C GLN A 300 -7.02 -17.91 1.20
N ALA A 301 -6.64 -16.63 1.38
CA ALA A 301 -5.26 -16.25 1.60
C ALA A 301 -4.68 -16.96 2.82
N ARG A 302 -5.44 -16.98 3.93
CA ARG A 302 -5.05 -17.69 5.16
C ARG A 302 -4.96 -19.21 5.01
N VAL A 303 -5.88 -19.82 4.28
CA VAL A 303 -5.88 -21.28 4.09
C VAL A 303 -4.65 -21.74 3.28
N HIS A 304 -4.19 -20.92 2.32
CA HIS A 304 -3.16 -21.31 1.36
C HIS A 304 -1.78 -20.70 1.60
N GLY A 305 -1.57 -19.90 2.66
CA GLY A 305 -0.26 -19.29 2.89
C GLY A 305 0.01 -18.03 2.04
N PHE A 306 -0.97 -17.52 1.29
CA PHE A 306 -0.75 -16.46 0.31
C PHE A 306 -0.42 -15.13 0.97
N TYR A 307 0.44 -14.33 0.33
CA TYR A 307 0.88 -13.03 0.86
C TYR A 307 1.56 -13.13 2.22
N GLY A 308 1.97 -14.33 2.65
CA GLY A 308 2.50 -14.59 3.98
C GLY A 308 1.45 -14.86 5.07
N HIS A 309 0.19 -15.16 4.72
CA HIS A 309 -0.90 -15.44 5.65
C HIS A 309 -1.21 -16.92 5.90
N PRO A 310 -1.39 -17.28 7.18
CA PRO A 310 -0.29 -17.43 8.12
C PRO A 310 0.83 -18.29 7.50
N PRO A 311 2.08 -18.17 7.98
CA PRO A 311 3.15 -19.06 7.51
C PRO A 311 2.71 -20.52 7.65
N ILE A 312 2.92 -21.32 6.61
CA ILE A 312 2.63 -22.74 6.64
C ILE A 312 3.76 -23.41 7.44
N ASP A 313 3.42 -24.12 8.50
CA ASP A 313 4.37 -24.95 9.22
C ASP A 313 4.88 -26.04 8.26
N PRO A 314 6.18 -26.04 7.92
CA PRO A 314 6.74 -26.98 6.95
C PRO A 314 6.69 -28.43 7.45
N ARG A 315 6.47 -28.66 8.76
CA ARG A 315 6.32 -30.00 9.34
C ARG A 315 4.91 -30.56 9.19
N THR A 316 3.90 -29.69 9.24
CA THR A 316 2.49 -30.12 9.28
C THR A 316 1.71 -29.75 8.02
N GLY A 317 2.24 -28.86 7.17
CA GLY A 317 1.54 -28.34 6.00
C GLY A 317 0.33 -27.48 6.35
N LYS A 318 0.23 -26.98 7.59
CA LYS A 318 -0.90 -26.20 8.10
C LYS A 318 -0.47 -24.79 8.50
N PRO A 319 -1.36 -23.79 8.44
CA PRO A 319 -1.04 -22.45 8.93
C PRO A 319 -0.67 -22.43 10.42
N TYR A 320 0.37 -21.66 10.78
CA TYR A 320 0.66 -21.34 12.18
C TYR A 320 -0.45 -20.47 12.79
N ASP A 321 -0.84 -20.76 14.04
CA ASP A 321 -1.82 -19.99 14.80
C ASP A 321 -1.11 -18.93 15.67
N TYR A 322 -0.46 -17.96 15.02
CA TYR A 322 0.22 -16.83 15.68
C TYR A 322 -0.40 -15.50 15.26
N SER A 323 -0.31 -14.49 16.14
CA SER A 323 -0.55 -13.11 15.74
C SER A 323 0.51 -12.62 14.72
N GLU A 324 0.18 -11.61 13.90
CA GLU A 324 1.14 -11.01 12.94
C GLU A 324 2.43 -10.50 13.63
N GLU A 325 2.29 -9.97 14.83
CA GLU A 325 3.41 -9.48 15.63
C GLU A 325 4.33 -10.63 16.06
N GLU A 326 3.77 -11.75 16.51
CA GLU A 326 4.55 -12.96 16.82
C GLU A 326 5.23 -13.53 15.58
N HIS A 327 4.54 -13.55 14.43
CA HIS A 327 5.16 -13.98 13.18
C HIS A 327 6.36 -13.09 12.80
N PHE A 328 6.20 -11.77 12.87
CA PHE A 328 7.29 -10.81 12.63
C PHE A 328 8.48 -11.08 13.55
N ARG A 329 8.23 -11.33 14.84
CA ARG A 329 9.27 -11.65 15.84
C ARG A 329 9.98 -12.97 15.55
N VAL A 330 9.25 -14.02 15.12
CA VAL A 330 9.84 -15.30 14.71
C VAL A 330 10.75 -15.13 13.50
N LYS A 331 10.30 -14.38 12.48
CA LYS A 331 11.10 -14.15 11.25
C LYS A 331 12.31 -13.25 11.52
N LEU A 332 12.24 -12.35 12.50
CA LEU A 332 13.38 -11.53 12.97
C LEU A 332 14.46 -12.32 13.73
N ARG A 333 14.12 -13.49 14.26
CA ARG A 333 14.97 -14.24 15.18
C ARG A 333 16.41 -14.48 14.70
N PRO A 334 16.67 -14.89 13.44
CA PRO A 334 18.05 -15.07 12.97
C PRO A 334 18.89 -13.80 13.06
N VAL A 335 18.27 -12.65 12.76
CA VAL A 335 18.93 -11.33 12.80
C VAL A 335 19.19 -10.92 14.25
N THR A 336 18.16 -10.96 15.10
CA THR A 336 18.25 -10.47 16.49
C THR A 336 19.17 -11.35 17.34
N GLU A 337 19.19 -12.67 17.11
CA GLU A 337 20.18 -13.58 17.71
C GLU A 337 21.60 -13.27 17.23
N SER A 338 21.79 -12.97 15.94
CA SER A 338 23.11 -12.63 15.39
C SER A 338 23.65 -11.32 15.99
N ILE A 339 22.81 -10.29 16.09
CA ILE A 339 23.16 -9.02 16.76
C ILE A 339 23.55 -9.29 18.23
N ALA A 340 22.71 -10.00 18.98
CA ALA A 340 22.99 -10.31 20.38
C ALA A 340 24.31 -11.10 20.53
N ASN A 341 24.59 -12.06 19.64
CA ASN A 341 25.84 -12.80 19.63
C ASN A 341 27.06 -11.90 19.33
N GLN A 342 26.94 -10.94 18.41
CA GLN A 342 28.00 -9.96 18.14
C GLN A 342 28.29 -9.09 19.37
N VAL A 343 27.24 -8.59 20.03
CA VAL A 343 27.35 -7.78 21.25
C VAL A 343 28.04 -8.56 22.37
N VAL A 344 27.65 -9.83 22.58
CA VAL A 344 28.27 -10.71 23.58
C VAL A 344 29.75 -10.90 23.28
N ARG A 345 30.12 -11.25 22.04
CA ARG A 345 31.53 -11.42 21.63
C ARG A 345 32.34 -10.14 21.84
N MET A 346 31.78 -8.98 21.51
CA MET A 346 32.43 -7.69 21.72
C MET A 346 32.64 -7.42 23.21
N SER A 347 31.62 -7.66 24.05
CA SER A 347 31.68 -7.48 25.50
C SER A 347 32.77 -8.35 26.13
N GLU A 348 32.88 -9.61 25.69
CA GLU A 348 33.91 -10.52 26.17
C GLU A 348 35.32 -10.08 25.74
N ARG A 349 35.47 -9.52 24.53
CA ARG A 349 36.74 -9.01 24.02
C ARG A 349 37.23 -7.75 24.75
N ILE A 350 36.34 -6.81 25.06
CA ILE A 350 36.71 -5.57 25.77
C ILE A 350 36.83 -5.76 27.29
N GLY A 351 36.39 -6.92 27.80
CA GLY A 351 36.40 -7.30 29.21
C GLY A 351 35.02 -7.18 29.86
N ARG A 352 34.60 -8.27 30.52
CA ARG A 352 33.34 -8.31 31.29
C ARG A 352 33.32 -7.16 32.31
N GLY A 353 32.26 -6.35 32.29
CA GLY A 353 32.10 -5.18 33.14
C GLY A 353 32.35 -3.82 32.45
N LYS A 354 32.75 -3.80 31.18
CA LYS A 354 32.72 -2.57 30.36
C LYS A 354 31.33 -2.34 29.78
N THR A 355 30.81 -1.12 29.92
CA THR A 355 29.54 -0.71 29.31
C THR A 355 29.71 -0.56 27.80
N LEU A 356 28.86 -1.26 27.05
CA LEU A 356 28.76 -1.19 25.60
C LEU A 356 27.60 -0.29 25.19
N VAL A 357 27.75 0.42 24.08
CA VAL A 357 26.70 1.22 23.46
C VAL A 357 26.55 0.79 22.01
N ILE A 358 25.35 0.36 21.61
CA ILE A 358 25.04 0.03 20.23
C ILE A 358 23.91 0.90 19.70
N SER A 359 23.90 1.14 18.41
CA SER A 359 22.83 1.87 17.75
C SER A 359 22.08 1.02 16.73
N ILE A 360 20.75 1.18 16.67
CA ILE A 360 19.87 0.53 15.69
C ILE A 360 19.09 1.62 14.95
N ASP A 361 19.61 1.99 13.79
CA ASP A 361 19.03 3.02 12.91
C ASP A 361 18.13 2.41 11.82
N GLY A 362 17.19 3.19 11.32
CA GLY A 362 16.31 2.74 10.22
C GLY A 362 15.23 3.75 9.84
N PRO A 363 14.52 3.56 8.72
CA PRO A 363 13.43 4.43 8.30
C PRO A 363 12.17 4.28 9.17
N SER A 364 11.25 5.24 9.11
CA SER A 364 10.00 5.19 9.88
C SER A 364 9.13 3.99 9.49
N GLY A 365 8.76 3.15 10.45
CA GLY A 365 7.89 1.99 10.21
C GLY A 365 8.63 0.67 9.91
N SER A 366 9.96 0.65 9.90
CA SER A 366 10.75 -0.56 9.57
C SER A 366 10.85 -1.60 10.69
N GLY A 367 10.54 -1.24 11.95
CA GLY A 367 10.57 -2.18 13.08
C GLY A 367 11.81 -2.12 13.98
N LYS A 368 12.66 -1.10 13.85
CA LYS A 368 13.87 -0.87 14.67
C LYS A 368 13.67 -1.00 16.19
N THR A 369 12.60 -0.43 16.76
CA THR A 369 12.30 -0.56 18.20
C THR A 369 12.04 -2.02 18.59
N THR A 370 11.30 -2.77 17.78
CA THR A 370 11.05 -4.21 17.97
C THR A 370 12.34 -5.02 17.89
N ILE A 371 13.24 -4.70 16.96
CA ILE A 371 14.56 -5.35 16.88
C ILE A 371 15.34 -5.10 18.17
N GLY A 372 15.37 -3.86 18.66
CA GLY A 372 16.01 -3.50 19.93
C GLY A 372 15.46 -4.31 21.11
N GLU A 373 14.13 -4.45 21.21
CA GLU A 373 13.47 -5.23 22.26
C GLU A 373 13.82 -6.73 22.19
N GLU A 374 13.85 -7.32 21.00
CA GLU A 374 14.21 -8.74 20.84
C GLU A 374 15.70 -8.99 21.13
N VAL A 375 16.60 -8.08 20.69
CA VAL A 375 18.03 -8.15 21.04
C VAL A 375 18.20 -8.08 22.56
N ALA A 376 17.52 -7.14 23.21
CA ALA A 376 17.50 -7.01 24.67
C ALA A 376 17.08 -8.33 25.36
N ARG A 377 16.04 -9.01 24.87
CA ARG A 377 15.65 -10.32 25.41
C ARG A 377 16.73 -11.38 25.25
N PHE A 378 17.37 -11.46 24.09
CA PHE A 378 18.47 -12.41 23.87
C PHE A 378 19.69 -12.13 24.73
N LEU A 379 19.97 -10.86 25.05
CA LEU A 379 21.01 -10.46 25.99
C LEU A 379 20.65 -10.87 27.43
N ALA A 380 19.40 -10.62 27.85
CA ALA A 380 18.91 -11.01 29.17
C ALA A 380 18.96 -12.53 29.40
N LEU A 381 18.62 -13.33 28.39
CA LEU A 381 18.72 -14.80 28.43
C LEU A 381 20.16 -15.29 28.66
N ARG A 382 21.16 -14.45 28.34
CA ARG A 382 22.59 -14.71 28.58
C ARG A 382 23.13 -13.96 29.80
N SER A 383 22.25 -13.44 30.64
CA SER A 383 22.58 -12.71 31.87
C SER A 383 23.33 -11.39 31.66
N TYR A 384 23.14 -10.73 30.52
CA TYR A 384 23.61 -9.36 30.31
C TYR A 384 22.53 -8.37 30.73
N GLU A 385 22.86 -7.45 31.63
CA GLU A 385 22.00 -6.30 31.93
C GLU A 385 22.00 -5.33 30.74
N PHE A 386 20.84 -4.76 30.44
CA PHE A 386 20.69 -3.82 29.32
C PHE A 386 19.77 -2.66 29.69
N VAL A 387 19.88 -1.58 28.93
CA VAL A 387 18.89 -0.50 28.90
C VAL A 387 18.64 -0.13 27.44
N GLN A 388 17.38 -0.03 27.05
CA GLN A 388 16.99 0.42 25.72
C GLN A 388 16.48 1.87 25.80
N VAL A 389 17.03 2.74 24.97
CA VAL A 389 16.66 4.15 24.89
C VAL A 389 16.25 4.48 23.46
N SER A 390 14.95 4.68 23.25
CA SER A 390 14.42 5.11 21.96
C SER A 390 14.62 6.60 21.77
N PHE A 391 15.32 7.00 20.71
CA PHE A 391 15.56 8.40 20.34
C PHE A 391 14.31 9.16 19.88
N ASP A 392 13.17 8.50 19.76
CA ASP A 392 11.88 9.18 19.59
C ASP A 392 11.52 10.05 20.81
N ILE A 393 12.13 9.84 21.98
CA ILE A 393 11.96 10.74 23.14
C ILE A 393 12.48 12.16 22.88
N PHE A 394 13.34 12.36 21.89
CA PHE A 394 13.85 13.68 21.52
C PHE A 394 13.04 14.33 20.39
N MET A 395 11.91 13.76 19.97
CA MET A 395 11.05 14.38 18.96
C MET A 395 10.48 15.71 19.46
N ARG A 396 10.35 16.66 18.55
CA ARG A 396 9.53 17.86 18.77
C ARG A 396 8.07 17.48 18.97
N SER A 397 7.33 18.39 19.62
CA SER A 397 5.93 18.18 19.93
C SER A 397 5.11 17.83 18.69
N LYS A 398 4.07 17.00 18.86
CA LYS A 398 3.19 16.61 17.74
C LYS A 398 2.57 17.83 17.03
N ARG A 399 2.22 18.89 17.78
CA ARG A 399 1.64 20.13 17.22
C ARG A 399 2.62 20.81 16.28
N TRP A 400 3.88 20.94 16.70
CA TRP A 400 4.94 21.54 15.88
C TRP A 400 5.17 20.74 14.59
N ARG A 401 5.33 19.41 14.71
CA ARG A 401 5.54 18.53 13.55
C ARG A 401 4.38 18.57 12.57
N SER A 402 3.14 18.57 13.07
CA SER A 402 1.94 18.67 12.21
C SER A 402 1.88 19.99 11.43
N ALA A 403 2.33 21.10 12.04
CA ALA A 403 2.41 22.40 11.36
C ALA A 403 3.49 22.39 10.26
N MET A 404 4.66 21.79 10.52
CA MET A 404 5.70 21.59 9.51
C MET A 404 5.23 20.71 8.36
N GLU A 405 4.58 19.58 8.64
CA GLU A 405 4.00 18.69 7.62
C GLU A 405 3.04 19.46 6.71
N LYS A 406 2.11 20.24 7.28
CA LYS A 406 1.20 21.10 6.51
C LYS A 406 1.95 22.10 5.64
N ARG A 407 2.98 22.77 6.19
CA ARG A 407 3.79 23.75 5.45
C ARG A 407 4.45 23.12 4.23
N ILE A 408 5.10 21.97 4.43
CA ILE A 408 5.82 21.21 3.39
C ILE A 408 4.84 20.75 2.31
N LEU A 409 3.66 20.28 2.70
CA LEU A 409 2.60 19.85 1.78
C LEU A 409 1.87 21.01 1.08
N GLY A 410 2.26 22.26 1.32
CA GLY A 410 1.60 23.44 0.74
C GLY A 410 0.19 23.70 1.26
N GLN A 411 -0.15 23.18 2.44
CA GLN A 411 -1.45 23.35 3.06
C GLN A 411 -1.54 24.66 3.85
N PRO A 412 -2.74 25.26 3.96
CA PRO A 412 -2.93 26.46 4.75
C PRO A 412 -2.65 26.20 6.23
N LEU A 413 -1.90 27.11 6.85
CA LEU A 413 -1.60 27.13 8.28
C LEU A 413 -2.48 28.15 9.00
N SER A 414 -2.98 27.76 10.17
CA SER A 414 -3.60 28.67 11.14
C SER A 414 -2.58 29.65 11.75
N HIS A 415 -3.07 30.69 12.44
CA HIS A 415 -2.21 31.67 13.10
C HIS A 415 -1.28 31.00 14.13
N ASP A 416 -1.85 30.17 15.02
CA ASP A 416 -1.08 29.41 16.02
C ASP A 416 -0.01 28.52 15.39
N GLU A 417 -0.33 27.84 14.29
CA GLU A 417 0.62 26.97 13.59
C GLU A 417 1.78 27.76 12.97
N ARG A 418 1.50 28.97 12.45
CA ARG A 418 2.57 29.88 11.97
C ARG A 418 3.46 30.34 13.10
N SER A 419 2.88 30.72 14.24
CA SER A 419 3.65 31.10 15.44
C SER A 419 4.48 29.95 16.00
N LEU A 420 3.99 28.71 15.91
CA LEU A 420 4.70 27.51 16.36
C LEU A 420 5.98 27.22 15.56
N ILE A 421 5.95 27.40 14.24
CA ILE A 421 7.10 27.10 13.39
C ILE A 421 7.96 28.34 13.07
N GLY A 422 7.43 29.55 13.29
CA GLY A 422 8.18 30.82 13.28
C GLY A 422 9.01 31.02 12.01
N ASP A 423 10.29 31.32 12.19
CA ASP A 423 11.25 31.63 11.13
C ASP A 423 11.40 30.48 10.10
N MET A 424 11.06 29.24 10.48
CA MET A 424 11.08 28.09 9.56
C MET A 424 10.15 28.28 8.34
N LEU A 425 9.18 29.21 8.42
CA LEU A 425 8.32 29.58 7.30
C LEU A 425 9.11 30.10 6.09
N GLU A 426 10.21 30.82 6.33
CA GLU A 426 11.04 31.46 5.31
C GLU A 426 11.96 30.45 4.61
N TRP A 427 12.46 29.47 5.37
CA TRP A 427 13.41 28.45 4.90
C TRP A 427 12.73 27.22 4.30
N THR A 428 11.47 26.97 4.65
CA THR A 428 10.71 25.82 4.16
C THR A 428 9.85 26.25 2.98
N GLN A 429 10.33 25.98 1.75
CA GLN A 429 9.51 26.19 0.57
C GLN A 429 8.52 25.04 0.38
N PRO A 430 7.26 25.31 0.00
CA PRO A 430 6.31 24.28 -0.40
C PRO A 430 6.73 23.76 -1.78
N THR A 431 7.69 22.84 -1.80
CA THR A 431 8.12 22.14 -3.01
C THR A 431 8.03 20.64 -2.81
N GLY A 432 7.93 19.91 -3.92
CA GLY A 432 7.48 18.51 -3.91
C GLY A 432 8.35 17.52 -3.13
N VAL A 433 9.59 17.86 -2.78
CA VAL A 433 10.50 16.98 -2.02
C VAL A 433 11.20 17.78 -0.93
N TYR A 434 11.23 17.23 0.29
CA TYR A 434 11.83 17.82 1.48
C TYR A 434 12.85 16.87 2.09
N HIS A 435 14.05 17.39 2.39
CA HIS A 435 15.21 16.59 2.80
C HIS A 435 15.65 16.79 4.26
N ASP A 436 15.04 17.74 4.98
CA ASP A 436 15.53 18.17 6.29
C ASP A 436 14.67 17.66 7.47
N GLU A 437 14.00 16.51 7.35
CA GLU A 437 13.16 15.96 8.43
C GLU A 437 13.95 15.66 9.72
N GLU A 438 15.28 15.61 9.67
CA GLU A 438 16.13 15.50 10.86
C GLU A 438 15.81 16.58 11.92
N ILE A 439 15.36 17.78 11.53
CA ILE A 439 15.00 18.87 12.46
C ILE A 439 13.78 18.55 13.32
N PHE A 440 13.05 17.46 13.02
CA PHE A 440 11.91 17.02 13.83
C PHE A 440 12.36 16.46 15.18
N TRP A 441 13.67 16.29 15.39
CA TRP A 441 14.28 15.93 16.66
C TRP A 441 15.15 17.06 17.20
N GLU A 442 15.23 17.16 18.52
CA GLU A 442 16.16 18.04 19.21
C GLU A 442 17.57 17.43 19.19
N ILE A 443 18.31 17.71 18.11
CA ILE A 443 19.64 17.12 17.84
C ILE A 443 20.63 17.40 18.97
N SER A 444 20.72 18.64 19.45
CA SER A 444 21.64 18.99 20.54
C SER A 444 21.34 18.24 21.85
N ALA A 445 20.06 17.92 22.11
CA ALA A 445 19.67 17.14 23.28
C ALA A 445 20.06 15.66 23.15
N ARG A 446 19.97 15.08 21.93
CA ARG A 446 20.48 13.73 21.64
C ARG A 446 21.99 13.65 21.86
N GLU A 447 22.72 14.60 21.31
CA GLU A 447 24.18 14.66 21.46
C GLU A 447 24.59 14.79 22.92
N ALA A 448 23.98 15.71 23.66
CA ALA A 448 24.24 15.88 25.09
C ALA A 448 23.95 14.61 25.90
N PHE A 449 22.90 13.86 25.55
CA PHE A 449 22.57 12.61 26.23
C PHE A 449 23.61 11.52 25.96
N VAL A 450 24.06 11.36 24.72
CA VAL A 450 25.10 10.37 24.37
C VAL A 450 26.45 10.76 24.97
N GLN A 451 26.78 12.06 25.02
CA GLN A 451 27.96 12.56 25.73
C GLN A 451 27.91 12.24 27.23
N GLN A 452 26.74 12.30 27.88
CA GLN A 452 26.61 11.89 29.28
C GLN A 452 26.86 10.38 29.46
N ILE A 453 26.44 9.54 28.51
CA ILE A 453 26.75 8.10 28.52
C ILE A 453 28.26 7.88 28.40
N ASP A 454 28.94 8.58 27.49
CA ASP A 454 30.39 8.47 27.33
C ASP A 454 31.16 8.99 28.56
N GLN A 455 30.68 10.08 29.18
CA GLN A 455 31.21 10.57 30.45
C GLN A 455 31.07 9.51 31.55
N PHE A 456 29.92 8.85 31.67
CA PHE A 456 29.71 7.74 32.60
C PHE A 456 30.71 6.59 32.36
N ARG A 457 30.90 6.19 31.08
CA ARG A 457 31.85 5.13 30.71
C ARG A 457 33.27 5.44 31.16
N ARG A 458 33.64 6.73 31.22
CA ARG A 458 34.97 7.23 31.60
C ARG A 458 35.10 7.56 33.09
N SER A 459 34.00 7.81 33.80
CA SER A 459 34.02 8.36 35.16
C SER A 459 34.55 7.40 36.22
N GLY A 460 34.45 6.09 35.99
CA GLY A 460 34.77 5.11 37.03
C GLY A 460 33.60 4.80 37.98
N GLU A 461 32.43 5.43 37.82
CA GLU A 461 31.23 5.15 38.61
C GLU A 461 30.60 3.77 38.29
N ASP A 462 29.90 3.20 39.26
CA ASP A 462 29.19 1.91 39.09
C ASP A 462 27.77 2.07 38.58
N ARG A 463 27.13 3.21 38.87
CA ARG A 463 25.77 3.54 38.42
C ARG A 463 25.57 5.04 38.29
N GLN A 464 24.71 5.45 37.36
CA GLN A 464 24.27 6.82 37.19
C GLN A 464 22.81 6.84 36.74
N THR A 465 22.06 7.88 37.09
CA THR A 465 20.73 8.12 36.53
C THR A 465 20.82 9.27 35.53
N LEU A 466 20.52 8.98 34.26
CA LEU A 466 20.43 9.98 33.21
C LEU A 466 18.98 10.46 33.07
N VAL A 467 18.78 11.77 33.04
CA VAL A 467 17.43 12.37 32.96
C VAL A 467 17.28 13.14 31.66
N VAL A 468 16.32 12.73 30.83
CA VAL A 468 15.87 13.47 29.66
C VAL A 468 14.64 14.28 30.07
N ARG A 469 14.82 15.59 30.22
CA ARG A 469 13.72 16.50 30.56
C ARG A 469 12.88 16.81 29.35
N ASN A 470 11.55 16.90 29.54
CA ASN A 470 10.61 17.29 28.50
C ASN A 470 10.77 16.44 27.22
N GLY A 471 10.91 15.12 27.39
CA GLY A 471 10.96 14.17 26.28
C GLY A 471 9.56 13.85 25.72
N TYR A 472 9.48 13.53 24.44
CA TYR A 472 8.25 13.14 23.76
C TYR A 472 7.82 11.71 24.13
N ASP A 473 6.59 11.57 24.61
CA ASP A 473 5.98 10.28 24.88
C ASP A 473 5.05 9.87 23.73
N ARG A 474 5.39 8.78 23.04
CA ARG A 474 4.63 8.26 21.90
C ARG A 474 3.23 7.78 22.28
N LEU A 475 3.04 7.29 23.51
CA LEU A 475 1.75 6.75 23.96
C LEU A 475 0.76 7.87 24.21
N THR A 476 1.14 8.84 25.02
CA THR A 476 0.29 9.99 25.36
C THR A 476 0.31 11.09 24.30
N LYS A 477 1.29 11.05 23.39
CA LYS A 477 1.60 12.12 22.41
C LYS A 477 1.91 13.46 23.07
N GLY A 478 2.26 13.45 24.36
CA GLY A 478 2.63 14.60 25.17
C GLY A 478 4.13 14.67 25.45
N MET A 479 4.52 15.57 26.36
CA MET A 479 5.89 15.69 26.83
C MET A 479 5.97 15.31 28.31
N ARG A 480 7.02 14.60 28.72
CA ARG A 480 7.31 14.23 30.11
C ARG A 480 8.80 14.00 30.35
N ASP A 481 9.22 13.97 31.60
CA ASP A 481 10.59 13.61 31.96
C ASP A 481 10.77 12.09 31.92
N PHE A 482 11.93 11.65 31.46
CA PHE A 482 12.36 10.25 31.44
C PHE A 482 13.64 10.10 32.26
N ALA A 483 13.72 9.07 33.09
CA ALA A 483 14.91 8.74 33.85
C ALA A 483 15.37 7.33 33.48
N PHE A 484 16.66 7.19 33.17
CA PHE A 484 17.30 5.94 32.79
C PHE A 484 18.40 5.64 33.81
N GLU A 485 18.27 4.52 34.52
CA GLU A 485 19.35 4.02 35.37
C GLU A 485 20.32 3.23 34.49
N ILE A 486 21.58 3.66 34.47
CA ILE A 486 22.67 2.99 33.76
C ILE A 486 23.66 2.46 34.79
N LYS A 487 24.16 1.24 34.57
CA LYS A 487 25.16 0.59 35.41
C LYS A 487 26.38 0.18 34.60
N ARG A 488 27.50 0.07 35.30
CA ARG A 488 28.74 -0.45 34.74
C ARG A 488 28.53 -1.87 34.21
N GLY A 489 28.97 -2.13 32.99
CA GLY A 489 28.85 -3.45 32.35
C GLY A 489 27.52 -3.69 31.64
N MET A 490 26.57 -2.74 31.67
CA MET A 490 25.35 -2.83 30.88
C MET A 490 25.61 -2.68 29.38
N VAL A 491 24.72 -3.26 28.59
CA VAL A 491 24.57 -2.92 27.17
C VAL A 491 23.51 -1.82 27.02
N ILE A 492 23.91 -0.68 26.48
CA ILE A 492 23.01 0.43 26.16
C ILE A 492 22.61 0.30 24.68
N ILE A 493 21.33 0.07 24.43
CA ILE A 493 20.77 -0.05 23.08
C ILE A 493 20.07 1.26 22.76
N ILE A 494 20.57 1.99 21.76
CA ILE A 494 19.95 3.20 21.25
C ILE A 494 19.23 2.87 19.94
N ASP A 495 17.90 2.95 19.92
CA ASP A 495 17.11 2.76 18.69
C ASP A 495 16.46 4.07 18.26
N GLY A 496 16.36 4.30 16.95
CA GLY A 496 15.64 5.46 16.45
C GLY A 496 15.95 5.80 15.00
N LYS A 497 15.26 6.81 14.47
CA LYS A 497 15.61 7.39 13.18
C LYS A 497 16.70 8.45 13.39
N TYR A 498 17.73 8.44 12.54
CA TYR A 498 18.84 9.38 12.59
C TYR A 498 19.73 9.21 13.83
N CYS A 499 19.86 7.99 14.36
CA CYS A 499 20.72 7.77 15.53
C CYS A 499 22.20 7.58 15.16
N ASN A 500 22.53 7.20 13.92
CA ASN A 500 23.92 7.05 13.43
C ASN A 500 24.45 8.34 12.78
N ARG A 501 24.03 9.50 13.26
CA ARG A 501 24.56 10.78 12.77
C ARG A 501 26.07 10.86 13.00
N GLU A 502 26.75 11.61 12.14
CA GLU A 502 28.21 11.75 12.12
C GLU A 502 28.75 12.22 13.48
N GLU A 503 28.05 13.15 14.12
CA GLU A 503 28.43 13.70 15.42
C GLU A 503 28.27 12.68 16.56
N LEU A 504 27.47 11.62 16.35
CA LEU A 504 27.18 10.60 17.34
C LEU A 504 28.00 9.31 17.16
N ALA A 505 28.51 9.08 15.95
CA ALA A 505 29.11 7.80 15.56
C ALA A 505 30.29 7.38 16.45
N SER A 506 31.11 8.34 16.90
CA SER A 506 32.26 8.05 17.75
C SER A 506 31.92 7.56 19.16
N TYR A 507 30.67 7.69 19.59
CA TYR A 507 30.22 7.26 20.92
C TYR A 507 29.65 5.84 20.95
N TYR A 508 29.36 5.25 19.79
CA TYR A 508 28.86 3.88 19.70
C TYR A 508 29.99 2.89 19.47
N ASP A 509 29.85 1.70 20.02
CA ASP A 509 30.78 0.59 19.81
C ASP A 509 30.41 -0.25 18.57
N ILE A 510 29.11 -0.31 18.21
CA ILE A 510 28.62 -0.98 17.00
C ILE A 510 27.39 -0.24 16.43
N HIS A 511 27.39 -0.04 15.12
CA HIS A 511 26.34 0.64 14.39
C HIS A 511 25.57 -0.32 13.47
N TYR A 512 24.27 -0.47 13.74
CA TYR A 512 23.36 -1.22 12.90
C TYR A 512 22.48 -0.27 12.08
N ARG A 513 22.24 -0.60 10.82
CA ARG A 513 21.22 0.06 9.99
C ARG A 513 20.27 -0.94 9.36
N LEU A 514 18.99 -0.65 9.50
CA LEU A 514 17.89 -1.46 9.00
C LEU A 514 17.44 -0.98 7.61
N TYR A 515 17.47 -1.91 6.66
CA TYR A 515 16.89 -1.77 5.33
C TYR A 515 15.72 -2.74 5.17
N ASP A 516 14.56 -2.19 4.84
CA ASP A 516 13.31 -2.92 4.61
C ASP A 516 12.79 -2.55 3.21
N ASN A 517 11.96 -3.40 2.62
CA ASN A 517 11.26 -3.10 1.39
C ASN A 517 10.40 -1.83 1.60
N LEU A 518 10.50 -0.87 0.67
CA LEU A 518 9.85 0.43 0.79
C LEU A 518 8.33 0.30 0.83
N ASP A 519 7.73 -0.58 0.02
CA ASP A 519 6.29 -0.79 0.00
C ASP A 519 5.79 -1.38 1.32
N ARG A 520 6.55 -2.33 1.89
CA ARG A 520 6.22 -2.91 3.20
C ARG A 520 6.35 -1.88 4.31
N THR A 521 7.42 -1.08 4.29
CA THR A 521 7.63 0.02 5.24
C THR A 521 6.51 1.05 5.15
N LYS A 522 6.12 1.43 3.93
CA LYS A 522 5.03 2.37 3.66
C LYS A 522 3.69 1.83 4.18
N ALA A 523 3.39 0.57 3.90
CA ALA A 523 2.14 -0.06 4.32
C ALA A 523 2.05 -0.21 5.85
N LYS A 524 3.12 -0.66 6.52
CA LYS A 524 3.19 -0.69 7.99
C LYS A 524 3.07 0.70 8.60
N PHE A 525 3.72 1.69 7.99
CA PHE A 525 3.59 3.08 8.41
C PHE A 525 2.16 3.59 8.24
N GLU A 526 1.51 3.29 7.10
CA GLU A 526 0.13 3.66 6.81
C GLU A 526 -0.85 3.04 7.81
N MET A 527 -0.76 1.74 8.06
CA MET A 527 -1.60 1.02 9.02
C MET A 527 -1.51 1.65 10.42
N ARG A 528 -0.28 1.82 10.93
CA ARG A 528 -0.05 2.42 12.25
C ARG A 528 -0.56 3.86 12.31
N THR A 529 -0.35 4.63 11.25
CA THR A 529 -0.76 6.03 11.15
C THR A 529 -2.29 6.15 11.11
N ARG A 530 -2.96 5.32 10.32
CA ARG A 530 -4.42 5.25 10.24
C ARG A 530 -5.04 4.80 11.56
N ALA A 531 -4.42 3.87 12.28
CA ALA A 531 -4.85 3.46 13.62
C ALA A 531 -4.66 4.58 14.67
N LEU A 532 -3.48 5.20 14.73
CA LEU A 532 -3.14 6.16 15.79
C LEU A 532 -3.66 7.57 15.53
N SER A 533 -3.78 8.00 14.27
CA SER A 533 -4.14 9.37 13.88
C SER A 533 -5.00 9.39 12.61
N PRO A 534 -6.19 8.74 12.60
CA PRO A 534 -7.01 8.58 11.39
C PRO A 534 -7.35 9.91 10.71
N ALA A 535 -7.58 10.97 11.49
CA ALA A 535 -7.95 12.29 10.98
C ALA A 535 -6.86 13.01 10.18
N THR A 536 -5.59 12.64 10.39
CA THR A 536 -4.44 13.25 9.70
C THR A 536 -3.65 12.23 8.88
N ALA A 537 -4.16 11.01 8.73
CA ALA A 537 -3.43 9.90 8.14
C ALA A 537 -3.07 10.16 6.68
N ASP A 538 -4.01 10.68 5.88
CA ASP A 538 -3.76 10.96 4.46
C ASP A 538 -2.68 12.03 4.27
N ASN A 539 -2.64 13.05 5.14
CA ASN A 539 -1.56 14.04 5.15
C ASN A 539 -0.21 13.41 5.52
N GLN A 540 -0.18 12.55 6.53
CA GLN A 540 1.04 11.86 6.94
C GLN A 540 1.54 10.90 5.86
N MET A 541 0.65 10.27 5.09
CA MET A 541 1.03 9.45 3.93
C MET A 541 1.57 10.28 2.78
N ARG A 542 1.00 11.46 2.52
CA ARG A 542 1.60 12.39 1.56
C ARG A 542 2.98 12.85 2.03
N PHE A 543 3.11 13.20 3.31
CA PHE A 543 4.39 13.57 3.92
C PHE A 543 5.40 12.41 3.92
N PHE A 544 4.93 11.16 3.96
CA PHE A 544 5.80 9.99 3.84
C PHE A 544 6.58 10.01 2.54
N ASP A 545 5.88 10.24 1.43
CA ASP A 545 6.47 10.24 0.09
C ASP A 545 7.34 11.48 -0.17
N VAL A 546 6.92 12.66 0.30
CA VAL A 546 7.64 13.91 0.01
C VAL A 546 8.72 14.29 1.02
N GLY A 547 8.63 13.82 2.26
CA GLY A 547 9.49 14.25 3.35
C GLY A 547 10.21 13.11 4.06
N LEU A 548 9.47 12.11 4.58
CA LEU A 548 10.07 11.05 5.40
C LEU A 548 11.08 10.19 4.65
N VAL A 549 10.72 9.75 3.46
CA VAL A 549 11.56 8.88 2.63
C VAL A 549 12.74 9.67 2.05
N PRO A 550 12.54 10.82 1.37
CA PRO A 550 13.65 11.56 0.78
C PRO A 550 14.67 12.09 1.80
N SER A 551 14.21 12.55 2.97
CA SER A 551 15.11 12.98 4.05
C SER A 551 15.95 11.82 4.58
N TYR A 552 15.35 10.63 4.73
CA TYR A 552 16.09 9.47 5.22
C TYR A 552 17.15 8.99 4.23
N TRP A 553 16.87 9.02 2.92
CA TRP A 553 17.84 8.62 1.90
C TRP A 553 19.07 9.53 1.88
N VAL A 554 18.87 10.85 1.94
CA VAL A 554 19.98 11.82 2.01
C VAL A 554 20.84 11.56 3.25
N TYR A 555 20.21 11.37 4.39
CA TYR A 555 20.91 11.00 5.63
C TYR A 555 21.64 9.66 5.54
N ALA A 556 20.99 8.63 4.99
CA ALA A 556 21.53 7.28 4.93
C ALA A 556 22.80 7.23 4.06
N GLU A 557 22.78 7.95 2.94
CA GLU A 557 23.94 8.12 2.06
C GLU A 557 25.08 8.86 2.77
N ARG A 558 24.76 9.97 3.45
CA ARG A 558 25.74 10.79 4.20
C ARG A 558 26.48 10.00 5.29
N THR A 559 25.77 9.07 5.94
CA THR A 559 26.25 8.31 7.10
C THR A 559 26.65 6.87 6.79
N LYS A 560 26.64 6.44 5.52
CA LYS A 560 26.88 5.03 5.15
C LYS A 560 28.23 4.50 5.64
N GLY A 561 29.26 5.36 5.66
CA GLY A 561 30.60 5.00 6.12
C GLY A 561 30.72 4.79 7.63
N ALA A 562 29.72 5.18 8.42
CA ALA A 562 29.66 4.97 9.86
C ALA A 562 28.90 3.71 10.26
N VAL A 563 28.35 2.94 9.30
CA VAL A 563 27.55 1.75 9.59
C VAL A 563 28.44 0.51 9.56
N ASP A 564 28.44 -0.26 10.66
CA ASP A 564 29.21 -1.50 10.76
C ASP A 564 28.45 -2.70 10.17
N TRP A 565 27.12 -2.71 10.33
CA TRP A 565 26.27 -3.84 9.94
C TRP A 565 24.93 -3.40 9.36
N ILE A 566 24.49 -4.14 8.35
CA ILE A 566 23.19 -3.97 7.71
C ILE A 566 22.24 -5.08 8.14
N ILE A 567 21.09 -4.69 8.68
CA ILE A 567 19.95 -5.57 8.87
C ILE A 567 19.13 -5.53 7.56
N ASP A 568 19.30 -6.53 6.70
CA ASP A 568 18.62 -6.62 5.41
C ASP A 568 17.34 -7.44 5.55
N LEU A 569 16.20 -6.75 5.53
CA LEU A 569 14.88 -7.38 5.50
C LEU A 569 14.26 -7.35 4.10
N ARG A 570 14.90 -6.76 3.08
CA ARG A 570 14.24 -6.50 1.77
C ARG A 570 13.75 -7.77 1.09
N VAL A 571 14.48 -8.88 1.27
CA VAL A 571 14.18 -10.21 0.76
C VAL A 571 13.48 -11.07 1.81
N ASP A 572 13.00 -12.26 1.43
CA ASP A 572 12.32 -13.15 2.37
C ASP A 572 13.27 -13.82 3.38
N ASP A 573 14.56 -13.93 3.06
CA ASP A 573 15.62 -14.43 3.95
C ASP A 573 16.27 -13.28 4.74
N TRP A 574 15.67 -12.96 5.90
CA TRP A 574 16.12 -11.85 6.74
C TRP A 574 17.47 -12.13 7.38
N ARG A 575 18.41 -11.22 7.17
CA ARG A 575 19.81 -11.46 7.51
C ARG A 575 20.52 -10.21 8.01
N LEU A 576 21.59 -10.47 8.75
CA LEU A 576 22.55 -9.47 9.18
C LEU A 576 23.81 -9.63 8.31
N ILE A 577 24.19 -8.58 7.57
CA ILE A 577 25.28 -8.61 6.59
C ILE A 577 26.22 -7.43 6.75
N GLU A 578 27.43 -7.55 6.21
CA GLU A 578 28.42 -6.48 6.18
C GLU A 578 28.10 -5.48 5.03
N PRO A 579 28.40 -4.17 5.17
CA PRO A 579 28.04 -3.16 4.16
C PRO A 579 28.51 -3.47 2.73
N TYR A 580 29.71 -4.04 2.54
CA TYR A 580 30.19 -4.38 1.20
C TYR A 580 29.39 -5.53 0.54
N GLN A 581 28.75 -6.39 1.34
CA GLN A 581 27.86 -7.44 0.83
C GLN A 581 26.53 -6.85 0.36
N PHE A 582 26.14 -5.68 0.90
CA PHE A 582 24.94 -4.96 0.52
C PHE A 582 25.10 -4.24 -0.81
N GLU A 583 26.24 -3.57 -1.05
CA GLU A 583 26.52 -2.85 -2.31
C GLU A 583 26.53 -3.78 -3.54
N GLY A 584 27.00 -5.02 -3.38
CA GLY A 584 26.97 -6.03 -4.45
C GLY A 584 25.56 -6.48 -4.85
N LEU A 585 24.55 -6.31 -3.98
CA LEU A 585 23.16 -6.69 -4.25
C LEU A 585 22.37 -5.58 -4.96
N GLU A 586 22.78 -4.32 -4.82
CA GLU A 586 22.13 -3.21 -5.54
C GLU A 586 22.48 -3.23 -7.03
N GLN A 587 23.67 -3.70 -7.41
CA GLN A 587 24.11 -3.80 -8.81
C GLN A 587 23.36 -4.85 -9.64
N ASP A 588 22.82 -5.89 -9.01
CA ASP A 588 22.05 -6.95 -9.68
C ASP A 588 20.54 -6.64 -9.79
N SER A 589 20.09 -5.51 -9.23
CA SER A 589 18.68 -5.14 -9.11
C SER A 589 18.28 -3.85 -9.85
N LEU A 590 19.16 -3.33 -10.72
CA LEU A 590 18.92 -2.19 -11.62
C LEU A 590 18.76 -2.61 -13.08
#